data_AF-A0A7S1TMC7-F1
#
_entry.id   AF-A0A7S1TMC7-F1
#
_cell.length_a   1.000
_cell.length_b   1.000
_cell.length_c   1.000
_cell.angle_alpha   90.00
_cell.angle_beta   90.00
_cell.angle_gamma   90.00
#
_symmetry.space_group_name_H-M   'P 1'
#
loop_
_entity.id
_entity.type
_entity.pdbx_description
1 polymer ?
#
loop_
_entity_poly.entity_id
_entity_poly.type
_entity_poly.pdbx_seq_one_letter_code
_entity_poly.pdbx_strand_id
1 'polypeptide(L)'
;DCGREMVCSVTGKIALESGFHNGREWVRAEGFELPTPEVLAEAVLLVKITFAMAGFGGCGPAKVVARKTYAAPASFPFEYSLDIPDDALAEAAQRRGSQFAVSAVLNIGWTPSGSEWIRRGDWHSNTSNSFTLPESSTTVTRDFHLVHYPLRTSD
;
A
#
# COMPACT_ATOMS: atom_id res chain seq x y z
N ASP A 1 -24.39 -13.46 24.75
CA ASP A 1 -24.31 -13.39 23.28
C ASP A 1 -22.84 -13.30 22.92
N CYS A 2 -22.19 -14.45 22.71
CA CYS A 2 -20.75 -14.54 22.44
C CYS A 2 -20.53 -14.60 20.93
N GLY A 3 -19.65 -13.74 20.40
CA GLY A 3 -18.85 -14.08 19.23
C GLY A 3 -19.31 -13.55 17.87
N ARG A 4 -19.57 -12.24 17.75
CA ARG A 4 -19.39 -11.59 16.43
C ARG A 4 -17.96 -11.08 16.36
N GLU A 5 -17.13 -11.83 15.65
CA GLU A 5 -15.81 -11.40 15.18
C GLU A 5 -16.02 -10.13 14.35
N MET A 6 -15.59 -8.97 14.86
CA MET A 6 -15.70 -7.71 14.12
C MET A 6 -14.55 -7.66 13.12
N VAL A 7 -14.77 -8.24 11.94
CA VAL A 7 -13.82 -8.10 10.83
C VAL A 7 -13.81 -6.64 10.39
N CYS A 8 -12.70 -5.95 10.66
CA CYS A 8 -12.45 -4.61 10.13
C CYS A 8 -11.65 -4.70 8.85
N SER A 9 -12.23 -4.27 7.73
CA SER A 9 -11.58 -4.33 6.42
C SER A 9 -11.18 -2.94 5.91
N VAL A 10 -10.09 -2.90 5.15
CA VAL A 10 -9.68 -1.73 4.38
C VAL A 10 -9.85 -2.06 2.92
N THR A 11 -10.64 -1.26 2.22
CA THR A 11 -10.91 -1.41 0.79
C THR A 11 -10.53 -0.15 0.05
N GLY A 12 -10.46 -0.22 -1.27
CA GLY A 12 -10.26 0.96 -2.10
C GLY A 12 -9.75 0.63 -3.48
N LYS A 13 -9.38 1.68 -4.20
CA LYS A 13 -8.83 1.64 -5.54
C LYS A 13 -7.40 2.12 -5.53
N ILE A 14 -6.54 1.35 -6.17
CA ILE A 14 -5.16 1.73 -6.47
C ILE A 14 -5.14 2.18 -7.91
N ALA A 15 -4.64 3.38 -8.20
CA ALA A 15 -4.42 3.87 -9.55
C ALA A 15 -2.92 4.04 -9.83
N LEU A 16 -2.53 4.05 -11.09
CA LEU A 16 -1.17 4.42 -11.50
C LEU A 16 -1.18 5.90 -11.89
N GLU A 17 -0.21 6.68 -11.39
CA GLU A 17 -0.06 8.08 -11.76
C GLU A 17 1.16 8.27 -12.68
N SER A 18 0.97 8.99 -13.79
CA SER A 18 2.05 9.34 -14.72
C SER A 18 3.03 10.33 -14.08
N GLY A 19 4.09 9.79 -13.48
CA GLY A 19 5.11 10.57 -12.81
C GLY A 19 6.15 9.70 -12.15
N PHE A 20 7.25 10.32 -11.74
CA PHE A 20 8.36 9.65 -11.07
C PHE A 20 8.93 10.51 -9.95
N HIS A 21 9.60 9.88 -8.99
CA HIS A 21 10.33 10.59 -7.94
C HIS A 21 11.81 10.74 -8.33
N ASN A 22 12.30 11.97 -8.54
CA ASN A 22 13.68 12.20 -8.98
C ASN A 22 14.74 12.07 -7.85
N GLY A 23 14.30 11.67 -6.65
CA GLY A 23 15.12 11.58 -5.44
C GLY A 23 15.02 12.80 -4.51
N ARG A 24 14.38 13.89 -4.95
CA ARG A 24 14.08 15.08 -4.14
C ARG A 24 12.59 15.38 -4.05
N GLU A 25 11.90 15.25 -5.17
CA GLU A 25 10.48 15.55 -5.27
C GLU A 25 9.79 14.62 -6.27
N TRP A 26 8.47 14.59 -6.18
CA TRP A 26 7.64 13.96 -7.20
C TRP A 26 7.49 14.90 -8.39
N VAL A 27 7.79 14.39 -9.57
CA VAL A 27 7.68 15.12 -10.84
C VAL A 27 6.56 14.47 -11.64
N ARG A 28 5.50 15.23 -11.92
CA ARG A 28 4.49 14.82 -12.90
C ARG A 28 5.18 14.74 -14.26
N ALA A 29 5.13 13.56 -14.88
CA ALA A 29 5.66 13.35 -16.21
C ALA A 29 4.47 13.01 -17.10
N GLU A 30 3.86 14.04 -17.71
CA GLU A 30 2.88 13.82 -18.76
C GLU A 30 3.54 12.98 -19.87
N GLY A 31 2.95 11.83 -20.18
CA GLY A 31 3.49 10.89 -21.16
C GLY A 31 4.38 9.77 -20.62
N PHE A 32 4.52 9.61 -19.29
CA PHE A 32 5.11 8.38 -18.76
C PHE A 32 4.21 7.18 -19.11
N GLU A 33 4.76 6.21 -19.84
CA GLU A 33 3.99 5.07 -20.35
C GLU A 33 3.52 4.18 -19.18
N LEU A 34 2.22 3.95 -19.12
CA LEU A 34 1.64 3.00 -18.17
C LEU A 34 1.97 1.57 -18.63
N PRO A 35 2.16 0.62 -17.70
CA PRO A 35 2.42 -0.77 -18.07
C PRO A 35 1.26 -1.31 -18.92
N THR A 36 1.61 -1.95 -20.04
CA THR A 36 0.62 -2.59 -20.92
C THR A 36 0.03 -3.83 -20.24
N PRO A 37 -1.11 -4.36 -20.74
CA PRO A 37 -1.68 -5.61 -20.22
C PRO A 37 -0.68 -6.78 -20.22
N GLU A 38 0.21 -6.86 -21.21
CA GLU A 38 1.25 -7.89 -21.29
C GLU A 38 2.28 -7.74 -20.15
N VAL A 39 2.69 -6.51 -19.86
CA VAL A 39 3.59 -6.22 -18.72
C VAL A 39 2.89 -6.55 -17.39
N LEU A 40 1.60 -6.22 -17.29
CA LEU A 40 0.80 -6.51 -16.09
C LEU A 40 0.59 -8.01 -15.87
N ALA A 41 0.59 -8.83 -16.92
CA ALA A 41 0.44 -10.28 -16.81
C ALA A 41 1.60 -10.95 -16.04
N GLU A 42 2.78 -10.32 -16.02
CA GLU A 42 3.96 -10.78 -15.28
C GLU A 42 4.16 -10.02 -13.97
N ALA A 43 3.25 -9.11 -13.62
CA ALA A 43 3.38 -8.26 -12.45
C ALA A 43 2.81 -8.89 -11.19
N VAL A 44 3.34 -8.45 -10.05
CA VAL A 44 2.86 -8.83 -8.71
C VAL A 44 2.55 -7.57 -7.93
N LEU A 45 1.29 -7.40 -7.51
CA LEU A 45 0.88 -6.32 -6.63
C LEU A 45 0.86 -6.81 -5.18
N LEU A 46 1.74 -6.23 -4.35
CA LEU A 46 1.74 -6.43 -2.91
C LEU A 46 1.08 -5.23 -2.23
N VAL A 47 0.01 -5.49 -1.48
CA VAL A 47 -0.65 -4.49 -0.63
C VAL A 47 -0.42 -4.86 0.83
N LYS A 48 -0.07 -3.88 1.67
CA LYS A 48 0.20 -4.09 3.11
C LYS A 48 -0.46 -3.02 3.97
N ILE A 49 -0.93 -3.44 5.14
CA ILE A 49 -1.34 -2.56 6.24
C ILE A 49 -0.24 -2.60 7.29
N THR A 50 0.22 -1.41 7.68
CA THR A 50 1.15 -1.24 8.79
C THR A 50 0.50 -0.49 9.93
N PHE A 51 0.96 -0.79 11.15
CA PHE A 51 0.54 -0.17 12.38
C PHE A 51 1.76 0.47 13.06
N ALA A 52 1.65 1.75 13.43
CA ALA A 52 2.73 2.46 14.12
C ALA A 52 2.87 1.97 15.57
N MET A 53 4.05 1.46 15.94
CA MET A 53 4.26 0.77 17.22
C MET A 53 4.61 1.71 18.39
N ALA A 54 5.34 2.80 18.14
CA ALA A 54 5.63 3.85 19.14
C ALA A 54 6.38 5.01 18.50
N GLY A 55 5.91 6.25 18.66
CA GLY A 55 6.67 7.45 18.29
C GLY A 55 5.90 8.73 18.57
N PHE A 56 6.40 9.54 19.50
CA PHE A 56 5.96 10.94 19.64
C PHE A 56 6.33 11.65 18.34
N GLY A 57 5.34 12.11 17.56
CA GLY A 57 5.60 12.84 16.31
C GLY A 57 5.76 12.00 15.03
N GLY A 58 5.36 10.72 15.02
CA GLY A 58 5.19 9.96 13.75
C GLY A 58 6.44 9.26 13.17
N CYS A 59 7.61 9.35 13.82
CA CYS A 59 8.86 8.69 13.39
C CYS A 59 9.17 7.38 14.15
N GLY A 60 8.16 6.53 14.32
CA GLY A 60 8.26 5.26 15.05
C GLY A 60 8.42 4.02 14.16
N PRO A 61 8.95 2.89 14.66
CA PRO A 61 8.90 1.63 13.93
C PRO A 61 7.45 1.24 13.63
N ALA A 62 7.21 0.71 12.43
CA ALA A 62 5.91 0.23 12.00
C ALA A 62 5.92 -1.30 11.89
N LYS A 63 4.85 -1.96 12.35
CA LYS A 63 4.63 -3.40 12.24
C LYS A 63 3.70 -3.66 11.05
N VAL A 64 4.02 -4.61 10.19
CA VAL A 64 3.07 -5.10 9.19
C VAL A 64 2.03 -5.98 9.90
N VAL A 65 0.76 -5.60 9.82
CA VAL A 65 -0.35 -6.31 10.48
C VAL A 65 -1.21 -7.10 9.49
N ALA A 66 -1.25 -6.68 8.23
CA ALA A 66 -1.88 -7.43 7.16
C ALA A 66 -1.10 -7.26 5.86
N ARG A 67 -1.11 -8.30 5.02
CA ARG A 67 -0.54 -8.24 3.66
C ARG A 67 -1.34 -9.13 2.72
N LYS A 68 -1.44 -8.72 1.47
CA LYS A 68 -2.05 -9.52 0.40
C LYS A 68 -1.29 -9.32 -0.89
N THR A 69 -1.08 -10.41 -1.59
CA THR A 69 -0.40 -10.45 -2.88
C THR A 69 -1.41 -10.79 -3.96
N TYR A 70 -1.40 -10.02 -5.04
CA TYR A 70 -2.22 -10.21 -6.21
C TYR A 70 -1.31 -10.46 -7.41
N ALA A 71 -1.41 -11.64 -8.00
CA ALA A 71 -0.68 -11.98 -9.22
C ALA A 71 -1.44 -11.43 -10.44
N ALA A 72 -0.71 -10.92 -11.43
CA ALA A 72 -1.23 -10.47 -12.72
C ALA A 72 -2.44 -9.52 -12.62
N PRO A 73 -2.31 -8.34 -11.97
CA PRO A 73 -3.41 -7.38 -11.88
C PRO A 73 -3.82 -6.90 -13.28
N ALA A 74 -5.02 -7.29 -13.73
CA ALA A 74 -5.42 -7.15 -15.14
C ALA A 74 -5.50 -5.70 -15.65
N SER A 75 -5.82 -4.74 -14.78
CA SER A 75 -5.90 -3.32 -15.14
C SER A 75 -5.88 -2.43 -13.90
N PHE A 76 -5.67 -1.14 -14.12
CA PHE A 76 -5.79 -0.10 -13.11
C PHE A 76 -6.86 0.93 -13.54
N PRO A 77 -7.71 1.45 -12.62
CA PRO A 77 -7.64 1.27 -11.17
C PRO A 77 -7.93 -0.16 -10.68
N PHE A 78 -7.13 -0.66 -9.74
CA PHE A 78 -7.22 -2.00 -9.17
C PHE A 78 -7.95 -1.96 -7.82
N GLU A 79 -8.98 -2.77 -7.66
CA GLU A 79 -9.73 -2.86 -6.40
C GLU A 79 -9.06 -3.82 -5.41
N TYR A 80 -8.86 -3.35 -4.18
CA TYR A 80 -8.24 -4.15 -3.12
C TYR A 80 -9.14 -4.26 -1.88
N SER A 81 -8.88 -5.30 -1.09
CA SER A 81 -9.52 -5.53 0.21
C SER A 81 -8.61 -6.36 1.10
N LEU A 82 -8.28 -5.82 2.28
CA LEU A 82 -7.48 -6.45 3.32
C LEU A 82 -8.20 -6.37 4.66
N ASP A 83 -8.30 -7.50 5.36
CA ASP A 83 -8.81 -7.55 6.71
C ASP A 83 -7.69 -7.22 7.71
N ILE A 84 -8.02 -6.44 8.73
CA ILE A 84 -7.15 -6.15 9.86
C ILE A 84 -7.42 -7.22 10.93
N PRO A 85 -6.39 -7.97 11.36
CA PRO A 85 -6.56 -8.97 12.41
C PRO A 85 -7.00 -8.39 13.76
N ASP A 86 -7.82 -9.15 14.49
CA ASP A 86 -8.38 -8.73 15.80
C ASP A 86 -7.32 -8.36 16.83
N ASP A 87 -6.17 -9.01 16.84
CA ASP A 87 -5.07 -8.69 17.75
C ASP A 87 -4.47 -7.30 17.45
N ALA A 88 -4.36 -6.93 16.17
CA ALA A 88 -3.95 -5.59 15.75
C ALA A 88 -5.00 -4.52 16.09
N LEU A 89 -6.29 -4.86 16.00
CA LEU A 89 -7.39 -3.98 16.43
C LEU A 89 -7.35 -3.75 17.95
N ALA A 90 -7.18 -4.82 18.73
CA ALA A 90 -7.08 -4.74 20.17
C ALA A 90 -5.85 -3.94 20.62
N GLU A 91 -4.70 -4.11 19.96
CA GLU A 91 -3.49 -3.32 20.22
C GLU A 91 -3.70 -1.83 19.91
N ALA A 92 -4.37 -1.51 18.80
CA ALA A 92 -4.70 -0.14 18.42
C ALA A 92 -5.67 0.54 19.39
N ALA A 93 -6.68 -0.18 19.88
CA ALA A 93 -7.66 0.36 20.83
C ALA A 93 -7.04 0.79 22.17
N GLN A 94 -5.93 0.17 22.58
CA GLN A 94 -5.22 0.51 23.82
C GLN A 94 -4.32 1.75 23.68
N ARG A 95 -4.09 2.23 22.45
CA ARG A 95 -3.15 3.32 22.15
C ARG A 95 -3.89 4.55 21.62
N ARG A 96 -3.83 5.64 22.40
CA ARG A 96 -4.37 6.94 21.95
C ARG A 96 -3.63 7.42 20.70
N GLY A 97 -4.37 7.79 19.67
CA GLY A 97 -3.80 8.30 18.42
C GLY A 97 -3.19 7.22 17.52
N SER A 98 -3.51 5.94 17.74
CA SER A 98 -3.09 4.86 16.85
C SER A 98 -3.57 5.09 15.42
N GLN A 99 -2.63 4.96 14.48
CA GLN A 99 -2.88 5.13 13.06
C GLN A 99 -2.38 3.91 12.29
N PHE A 100 -3.23 3.40 11.41
CA PHE A 100 -2.84 2.43 10.41
C PHE A 100 -2.39 3.18 9.15
N ALA A 101 -1.62 2.52 8.29
CA ALA A 101 -1.33 3.01 6.96
C ALA A 101 -1.39 1.86 5.96
N VAL A 102 -1.99 2.13 4.80
CA VAL A 102 -1.97 1.21 3.66
C VAL A 102 -0.88 1.66 2.68
N SER A 103 -0.18 0.69 2.10
CA SER A 103 0.81 0.94 1.05
C SER A 103 0.82 -0.23 0.08
N ALA A 104 1.30 0.02 -1.13
CA ALA A 104 1.45 -1.03 -2.11
C ALA A 104 2.68 -0.85 -2.98
N VAL A 105 3.15 -1.97 -3.53
CA VAL A 105 4.17 -2.04 -4.58
C VAL A 105 3.67 -2.97 -5.67
N LEU A 106 3.75 -2.52 -6.92
CA LEU A 106 3.56 -3.33 -8.12
C LEU A 106 4.95 -3.66 -8.66
N ASN A 107 5.37 -4.90 -8.45
CA ASN A 107 6.63 -5.43 -8.95
C ASN A 107 6.43 -5.92 -10.40
N ILE A 108 7.28 -5.46 -11.32
CA ILE A 108 7.14 -5.77 -12.76
C ILE A 108 8.15 -6.86 -13.16
N GLY A 109 7.66 -8.04 -13.55
CA GLY A 109 8.51 -9.14 -14.06
C GLY A 109 9.32 -9.86 -12.98
N TRP A 110 9.01 -9.65 -11.69
CA TRP A 110 9.65 -10.36 -10.58
C TRP A 110 8.75 -10.46 -9.35
N THR A 111 9.05 -11.43 -8.50
CA THR A 111 8.36 -11.65 -7.22
C THR A 111 9.30 -11.29 -6.06
N PRO A 112 8.87 -10.46 -5.09
CA PRO A 112 9.65 -10.13 -3.91
C PRO A 112 10.15 -11.36 -3.14
N SER A 113 11.41 -11.33 -2.69
CA SER A 113 12.00 -12.36 -1.83
C SER A 113 12.94 -11.73 -0.81
N GLY A 114 12.83 -12.13 0.47
CA GLY A 114 13.71 -11.63 1.54
C GLY A 114 13.43 -10.17 1.92
N SER A 115 14.49 -9.36 2.03
CA SER A 115 14.40 -7.95 2.42
C SER A 115 14.22 -6.98 1.25
N GLU A 116 14.42 -7.44 0.01
CA GLU A 116 14.21 -6.63 -1.19
C GLU A 116 12.73 -6.66 -1.56
N TRP A 117 12.10 -5.49 -1.57
CA TRP A 117 10.65 -5.36 -1.78
C TRP A 117 10.28 -4.35 -2.89
N ILE A 118 11.27 -3.66 -3.46
CA ILE A 118 11.11 -2.71 -4.56
C ILE A 118 12.40 -2.65 -5.41
N ARG A 119 12.25 -2.64 -6.74
CA ARG A 119 13.31 -2.49 -7.75
C ARG A 119 12.97 -1.37 -8.71
N ARG A 120 13.99 -0.83 -9.38
CA ARG A 120 13.77 0.14 -10.46
C ARG A 120 12.87 -0.48 -11.53
N GLY A 121 11.91 0.30 -12.03
CA GLY A 121 10.86 -0.19 -12.92
C GLY A 121 9.56 -0.58 -12.20
N ASP A 122 9.59 -0.76 -10.88
CA ASP A 122 8.39 -1.02 -10.10
C ASP A 122 7.58 0.25 -9.86
N TRP A 123 6.32 0.08 -9.45
CA TRP A 123 5.47 1.17 -9.00
C TRP A 123 5.21 1.05 -7.52
N HIS A 124 5.19 2.17 -6.79
CA HIS A 124 4.97 2.14 -5.35
C HIS A 124 4.19 3.36 -4.85
N SER A 125 3.54 3.22 -3.69
CA SER A 125 2.97 4.36 -2.98
C SER A 125 4.10 5.26 -2.47
N ASN A 126 4.07 6.56 -2.80
CA ASN A 126 5.05 7.55 -2.32
C ASN A 126 4.53 8.43 -1.18
N THR A 127 3.22 8.47 -0.97
CA THR A 127 2.55 9.23 0.08
C THR A 127 2.08 8.31 1.20
N SER A 128 1.98 8.87 2.41
CA SER A 128 1.43 8.16 3.55
C SER A 128 -0.10 8.05 3.42
N ASN A 129 -0.61 6.84 3.16
CA ASN A 129 -2.05 6.58 3.11
C ASN A 129 -2.56 6.12 4.47
N SER A 130 -2.47 7.03 5.43
CA SER A 130 -2.76 6.75 6.82
C SER A 130 -4.25 6.91 7.14
N PHE A 131 -4.74 6.10 8.07
CA PHE A 131 -6.15 6.09 8.46
C PHE A 131 -6.34 5.66 9.90
N THR A 132 -7.43 6.12 10.48
CA THR A 132 -7.92 5.71 11.79
C THR A 132 -9.20 4.91 11.58
N LEU A 133 -9.41 3.88 12.38
CA LEU A 133 -10.66 3.13 12.39
C LEU A 133 -11.71 3.92 13.18
N PRO A 134 -12.87 4.24 12.59
CA PRO A 134 -13.99 4.79 13.34
C PRO A 134 -14.46 3.78 14.39
N GLU A 135 -14.86 4.23 15.58
CA GLU A 135 -15.27 3.38 16.72
C GLU A 135 -16.40 2.38 16.37
N SER A 136 -17.19 2.68 15.34
CA SER A 136 -18.35 1.88 14.92
C SER A 136 -18.25 1.34 13.49
N SER A 137 -17.13 1.52 12.79
CA SER A 137 -17.03 1.09 11.39
C SER A 137 -16.25 -0.22 11.25
N THR A 138 -16.85 -1.16 10.54
CA THR A 138 -16.21 -2.41 10.11
C THR A 138 -15.46 -2.27 8.80
N THR A 139 -15.55 -1.11 8.12
CA THR A 139 -14.87 -0.90 6.84
C THR A 139 -14.36 0.52 6.69
N VAL A 140 -13.16 0.67 6.14
CA VAL A 140 -12.57 1.95 5.77
C VAL A 140 -12.17 1.92 4.29
N THR A 141 -12.62 2.91 3.53
CA THR A 141 -12.23 3.06 2.12
C THR A 141 -11.04 4.02 1.99
N ARG A 142 -10.00 3.60 1.26
CA ARG A 142 -8.81 4.38 0.95
C ARG A 142 -8.36 4.17 -0.49
N ASP A 143 -8.58 5.18 -1.31
CA ASP A 143 -8.04 5.22 -2.67
C ASP A 143 -6.67 5.89 -2.65
N PHE A 144 -5.73 5.39 -3.44
CA PHE A 144 -4.39 5.99 -3.55
C PHE A 144 -3.70 5.65 -4.87
N HIS A 145 -2.60 6.34 -5.13
CA HIS A 145 -1.83 6.22 -6.35
C HIS A 145 -0.49 5.52 -6.12
N LEU A 146 -0.05 4.76 -7.11
CA LEU A 146 1.34 4.34 -7.24
C LEU A 146 2.05 5.23 -8.24
N VAL A 147 3.31 5.50 -7.95
CA VAL A 147 4.21 6.25 -8.83
C VAL A 147 5.32 5.34 -9.29
N HIS A 148 5.83 5.59 -10.50
CA HIS A 148 6.91 4.80 -11.05
C HIS A 148 8.22 5.09 -10.32
N TYR A 149 8.93 4.04 -9.90
CA TYR A 149 10.26 4.17 -9.34
C TYR A 149 11.28 4.24 -10.49
N PRO A 150 11.82 5.44 -10.78
CA PRO A 150 12.53 5.67 -12.02
C PRO A 150 13.77 4.79 -12.13
N LEU A 151 13.98 4.28 -13.35
CA LEU A 151 15.32 4.02 -13.82
C LEU A 151 16.03 5.37 -13.81
N ARG A 152 17.08 5.52 -12.99
CA ARG A 152 17.92 6.72 -13.05
C ARG A 152 18.33 6.85 -14.52
N THR A 153 17.88 7.90 -15.21
CA THR A 153 18.47 8.25 -16.49
C THR A 153 19.94 8.52 -16.16
N SER A 154 20.81 7.61 -16.58
CA SER A 154 22.22 7.92 -16.70
C SER A 154 22.31 9.03 -17.73
N ASP A 155 22.57 10.24 -17.26
CA ASP A 155 23.26 11.23 -18.07
C ASP A 155 24.64 10.68 -18.47
#